data_AF-A0AA36ATK2-F1
#
_entry.id   AF-A0AA36ATK2-F1
#
_cell.length_a   1.000
_cell.length_b   1.000
_cell.length_c   1.000
_cell.angle_alpha   90.00
_cell.angle_beta   90.00
_cell.angle_gamma   90.00
#
_symmetry.space_group_name_H-M   'P 1'
#
loop_
_entity.id
_entity.type
_entity.pdbx_description
1 polymer ?
#
loop_
_entity_poly.entity_id
_entity_poly.type
_entity_poly.pdbx_seq_one_letter_code
_entity_poly.pdbx_strand_id
1 'polypeptide(L)'
;MLEGIRAKNLNAVLLFAHFSKAIYSVHRDKMAEIHGAYGIPDETMKAVMMLYKDTRAKVQSSDGDPDFFGVRAGVLQGDTLAPYLFIRFLDYVLRTSIDQHKDLYRNLEAEHIRLPA
;
A
#
# COMPACT_ATOMS: atom_id res chain seq x y z
N MET A 1 -1.95 -5.96 20.53
CA MET A 1 -1.57 -7.34 20.18
C MET A 1 -0.38 -7.83 21.00
N LEU A 2 0.81 -7.21 20.88
CA LEU A 2 2.01 -7.58 21.66
C LEU A 2 1.81 -7.53 23.19
N GLU A 3 1.16 -6.48 23.68
CA GLU A 3 0.77 -6.37 25.10
C GLU A 3 -0.11 -7.54 25.57
N GLY A 4 -0.99 -8.04 24.70
CA GLY A 4 -1.85 -9.19 25.02
C GLY A 4 -1.10 -10.53 25.02
N ILE A 5 -0.11 -10.70 24.14
CA ILE A 5 0.79 -11.85 24.13
C ILE A 5 1.59 -11.89 25.42
N ARG A 6 2.16 -10.74 25.83
CA ARG A 6 2.88 -10.59 27.09
C ARG A 6 2.02 -10.92 28.30
N ALA A 7 0.83 -10.32 28.39
CA ALA A 7 -0.10 -10.53 29.49
C ALA A 7 -0.57 -11.99 29.64
N LYS A 8 -0.58 -12.76 28.55
CA LYS A 8 -1.02 -14.16 28.52
C LYS A 8 0.15 -15.16 28.50
N ASN A 9 1.40 -14.68 28.62
CA ASN A 9 2.61 -15.50 28.55
C ASN A 9 2.63 -16.45 27.32
N LEU A 10 2.25 -15.92 26.15
CA LEU A 10 2.21 -16.68 24.90
C LEU A 10 3.53 -16.53 24.12
N ASN A 11 3.93 -17.59 23.43
CA ASN A 11 5.02 -17.52 22.45
C ASN A 11 4.55 -16.77 21.20
N ALA A 12 5.44 -15.97 20.62
CA ALA A 12 5.15 -15.22 19.40
C ALA A 12 6.35 -15.19 18.47
N VAL A 13 6.06 -15.18 17.17
CA VAL A 13 7.04 -14.93 16.10
C VAL A 13 6.72 -13.58 15.48
N LEU A 14 7.75 -12.76 15.29
CA LEU A 14 7.61 -11.43 14.69
C LEU A 14 8.19 -11.44 13.27
N LEU A 15 7.35 -11.12 12.29
CA LEU A 15 7.76 -10.99 10.89
C LEU A 15 7.70 -9.51 10.49
N PHE A 16 8.82 -9.00 9.99
CA PHE A 16 8.89 -7.66 9.40
C PHE A 16 8.85 -7.76 7.89
N ALA A 17 7.82 -7.19 7.27
CA ALA A 17 7.69 -7.04 5.82
C ALA A 17 7.79 -5.56 5.46
N HIS A 18 8.46 -5.24 4.36
CA HIS A 18 8.59 -3.88 3.84
C HIS A 18 8.35 -3.85 2.34
N PHE A 19 7.76 -2.75 1.85
CA PHE A 19 7.59 -2.51 0.43
C PHE A 19 8.74 -1.64 -0.10
N SER A 20 9.49 -2.15 -1.07
CA SER A 20 10.50 -1.34 -1.77
C SER A 20 9.81 -0.21 -2.54
N LYS A 21 10.27 1.03 -2.30
CA LYS A 21 9.79 2.24 -3.02
C LYS A 21 8.26 2.38 -3.01
N ALA A 22 7.59 2.07 -1.89
CA ALA A 22 6.13 1.96 -1.81
C ALA A 22 5.36 3.13 -2.46
N ILE A 23 5.76 4.37 -2.15
CA ILE A 23 5.15 5.60 -2.67
C ILE A 23 5.32 5.72 -4.19
N TYR A 24 6.45 5.28 -4.74
CA TYR A 24 6.77 5.32 -6.17
C TYR A 24 6.20 4.13 -6.95
N SER A 25 5.79 3.07 -6.26
CA SER A 25 5.31 1.82 -6.86
C SER A 25 3.80 1.79 -7.15
N VAL A 26 3.05 2.81 -6.73
CA VAL A 26 1.59 2.87 -6.89
C VAL A 26 1.20 2.86 -8.37
N HIS A 27 0.36 1.90 -8.77
CA HIS A 27 -0.18 1.87 -10.12
C HIS A 27 -1.32 2.89 -10.25
N ARG A 28 -1.13 3.90 -11.10
CA ARG A 28 -2.03 5.06 -11.20
C ARG A 28 -3.45 4.71 -11.63
N ASP A 29 -3.61 3.80 -12.59
CA ASP A 29 -4.96 3.38 -13.01
C ASP A 29 -5.71 2.65 -11.89
N LYS A 30 -5.00 1.76 -11.16
CA LYS A 30 -5.55 1.07 -9.99
C LYS A 30 -5.82 2.00 -8.82
N MET A 31 -5.04 3.07 -8.66
CA MET A 31 -5.31 4.09 -7.66
C MET A 31 -6.70 4.71 -7.89
N ALA A 32 -7.06 5.05 -9.13
CA ALA A 32 -8.38 5.57 -9.45
C ALA A 32 -9.50 4.56 -9.16
N GLU A 33 -9.37 3.33 -9.67
CA GLU A 33 -10.34 2.24 -9.45
C GLU A 33 -10.59 1.97 -7.96
N ILE A 34 -9.51 1.83 -7.18
CA ILE A 34 -9.58 1.56 -5.75
C ILE A 34 -10.29 2.70 -5.03
N HIS A 35 -10.00 3.96 -5.39
CA HIS A 35 -10.63 5.09 -4.72
C HIS A 35 -12.13 5.17 -4.99
N GLY A 36 -12.57 4.79 -6.20
CA GLY A 36 -13.98 4.61 -6.53
C GLY A 36 -14.64 3.50 -5.70
N ALA A 37 -13.93 2.39 -5.43
CA ALA A 37 -14.44 1.32 -4.57
C ALA A 37 -14.69 1.75 -3.11
N TYR A 38 -13.98 2.77 -2.62
CA TYR A 38 -14.26 3.41 -1.33
C TYR A 38 -15.26 4.59 -1.42
N GLY A 39 -16.00 4.71 -2.52
CA GLY A 39 -17.08 5.68 -2.67
C GLY A 39 -16.65 7.11 -3.00
N ILE A 40 -15.42 7.33 -3.48
CA ILE A 40 -15.05 8.65 -4.02
C ILE A 40 -15.70 8.80 -5.40
N PRO A 41 -16.41 9.91 -5.66
CA PRO A 41 -17.04 10.13 -6.96
C PRO A 41 -16.03 10.10 -8.11
N ASP A 42 -16.46 9.54 -9.24
CA ASP A 42 -15.64 9.43 -10.45
C ASP A 42 -15.16 10.79 -10.94
N GLU A 43 -15.99 11.83 -10.83
CA GLU A 43 -15.63 13.21 -11.20
C GLU A 43 -14.46 13.72 -10.35
N THR A 44 -14.48 13.43 -9.04
CA THR A 44 -13.40 13.78 -8.12
C THR A 44 -12.13 13.04 -8.49
N MET A 45 -12.19 11.73 -8.73
CA MET A 45 -11.01 10.97 -9.12
C MET A 45 -10.48 11.37 -10.50
N LYS A 46 -11.34 11.69 -11.46
CA LYS A 46 -10.91 12.24 -12.76
C LYS A 46 -10.12 13.54 -12.57
N ALA A 47 -10.61 14.46 -11.75
CA ALA A 47 -9.91 15.71 -11.46
C ALA A 47 -8.55 15.47 -10.79
N VAL A 48 -8.47 14.55 -9.82
CA VAL A 48 -7.19 14.15 -9.21
C VAL A 48 -6.25 13.56 -10.26
N MET A 49 -6.73 12.62 -11.08
CA MET A 49 -5.92 11.94 -12.10
C MET A 49 -5.42 12.87 -13.21
N MET A 50 -6.01 14.05 -13.40
CA MET A 50 -5.45 15.07 -14.29
C MET A 50 -4.07 15.55 -13.83
N LEU A 51 -3.80 15.59 -12.52
CA LEU A 51 -2.47 15.92 -11.98
C LEU A 51 -1.43 14.84 -12.32
N TYR A 52 -1.90 13.61 -12.52
CA TYR A 52 -1.09 12.43 -12.80
C TYR A 52 -0.90 12.18 -14.31
N LYS A 53 -1.51 12.99 -15.18
CA LYS A 53 -1.41 12.82 -16.63
C LYS A 53 -0.08 13.36 -17.15
N ASP A 54 0.60 12.57 -17.99
CA ASP A 54 1.83 12.97 -18.70
C ASP A 54 2.92 13.59 -17.81
N THR A 55 2.97 13.20 -16.53
CA THR A 55 3.91 13.77 -15.56
C THR A 55 5.33 13.39 -15.94
N ARG A 56 6.25 14.34 -15.84
CA ARG A 56 7.68 14.15 -16.10
C ARG A 56 8.51 14.61 -14.91
N ALA A 57 9.67 14.01 -14.73
CA ALA A 57 10.65 14.40 -13.73
C ALA A 57 12.00 14.65 -14.40
N LYS A 58 12.85 15.44 -13.74
CA LYS A 58 14.26 15.61 -14.09
C LYS A 58 15.12 15.47 -12.84
N VAL A 59 16.34 15.01 -12.99
CA VAL A 59 17.30 14.89 -11.88
C VAL A 59 18.19 16.13 -11.88
N GLN A 60 18.02 17.04 -10.94
CA GLN A 60 18.91 18.19 -10.84
C GLN A 60 20.19 17.80 -10.10
N SER A 61 21.36 18.01 -10.72
CA SER A 61 22.67 17.65 -10.15
C SER A 61 23.73 18.71 -10.44
N SER A 62 24.86 18.67 -9.70
CA SER A 62 26.00 19.56 -9.94
C SER A 62 26.65 19.36 -11.31
N ASP A 63 26.50 18.16 -11.87
CA ASP A 63 27.18 17.73 -13.10
C ASP A 63 26.35 18.05 -14.35
N GLY A 64 25.22 18.73 -14.16
CA GLY A 64 24.29 19.13 -15.21
C GLY A 64 22.86 18.67 -14.94
N ASP A 65 21.95 19.23 -15.74
CA ASP A 65 20.53 18.88 -15.75
C ASP A 65 20.24 17.98 -16.97
N PRO A 66 20.03 16.66 -16.78
CA PRO A 66 19.61 15.77 -17.83
C PRO A 66 18.17 16.07 -18.27
N ASP A 67 17.80 15.55 -19.44
CA ASP A 67 16.46 15.69 -20.00
C ASP A 67 15.37 15.13 -19.09
N PHE A 68 14.16 15.65 -19.27
CA PHE A 68 12.97 15.15 -18.60
C PHE A 68 12.65 13.71 -19.02
N PHE A 69 12.31 12.86 -18.05
CA PHE A 69 11.79 11.52 -18.28
C PHE A 69 10.35 11.38 -17.77
N GLY A 70 9.58 10.51 -18.41
CA GLY A 70 8.18 10.26 -18.05
C GLY A 70 8.06 9.46 -16.75
N VAL A 71 7.14 9.88 -15.87
CA VAL A 71 6.79 9.18 -14.63
C VAL A 71 5.46 8.47 -14.83
N ARG A 72 5.45 7.14 -14.69
CA ARG A 72 4.28 6.29 -14.97
C ARG A 72 3.63 5.68 -13.72
N ALA A 73 4.31 5.73 -12.58
CA ALA A 73 3.85 5.14 -11.34
C ALA A 73 4.14 6.07 -10.16
N GLY A 74 3.53 5.73 -9.03
CA GLY A 74 3.67 6.45 -7.78
C GLY A 74 2.72 7.62 -7.63
N VAL A 75 2.62 8.07 -6.38
CA VAL A 75 1.96 9.32 -6.01
C VAL A 75 2.91 10.50 -6.24
N LEU A 76 2.36 11.71 -6.41
CA LEU A 76 3.17 12.91 -6.61
C LEU A 76 3.82 13.35 -5.29
N GLN A 77 5.13 13.46 -5.26
CA GLN A 77 5.82 13.93 -4.06
C GLN A 77 5.57 15.44 -3.86
N GLY A 78 5.20 15.83 -2.64
CA GLY A 78 4.85 17.22 -2.32
C GLY A 78 3.37 17.58 -2.60
N ASP A 79 2.59 16.66 -3.19
CA ASP A 79 1.15 16.79 -3.32
C ASP A 79 0.48 16.57 -1.95
N THR A 80 -0.41 17.49 -1.57
CA THR A 80 -1.19 17.42 -0.33
C THR A 80 -2.08 16.18 -0.26
N LEU A 81 -2.56 15.68 -1.40
CA LEU A 81 -3.41 14.49 -1.46
C LEU A 81 -2.63 13.18 -1.44
N ALA A 82 -1.33 13.19 -1.77
CA ALA A 82 -0.54 11.98 -1.93
C ALA A 82 -0.54 11.05 -0.70
N PRO A 83 -0.42 11.53 0.56
CA PRO A 83 -0.50 10.67 1.74
C PRO A 83 -1.87 9.97 1.87
N TYR A 84 -2.96 10.68 1.59
CA TYR A 84 -4.32 10.14 1.63
C TYR A 84 -4.55 9.10 0.54
N LEU A 85 -4.12 9.40 -0.69
CA LEU A 85 -4.22 8.49 -1.82
C LEU A 85 -3.44 7.20 -1.55
N PHE A 86 -2.23 7.33 -1.01
CA PHE A 86 -1.37 6.21 -0.69
C PHE A 86 -1.94 5.32 0.43
N ILE A 87 -2.39 5.89 1.55
CA ILE A 87 -2.85 5.08 2.67
C ILE A 87 -4.12 4.29 2.35
N ARG A 88 -5.05 4.85 1.56
CA ARG A 88 -6.25 4.13 1.13
C ARG A 88 -5.93 3.05 0.09
N PHE A 89 -5.01 3.33 -0.83
CA PHE A 89 -4.50 2.31 -1.75
C PHE A 89 -3.88 1.15 -0.97
N LEU A 90 -3.05 1.44 0.04
CA LEU A 90 -2.41 0.42 0.88
C LEU A 90 -3.45 -0.38 1.70
N ASP A 91 -4.44 0.27 2.29
CA ASP A 91 -5.54 -0.40 3.01
C ASP A 91 -6.25 -1.42 2.11
N TYR A 92 -6.57 -1.04 0.86
CA TYR A 92 -7.17 -1.95 -0.11
C TYR A 92 -6.29 -3.17 -0.37
N VAL A 93 -5.02 -2.94 -0.66
CA VAL A 93 -4.06 -4.00 -0.97
C VAL A 93 -3.92 -4.95 0.22
N LEU A 94 -3.81 -4.43 1.44
CA LEU A 94 -3.69 -5.26 2.64
C LEU A 94 -4.97 -6.06 2.91
N ARG A 95 -6.15 -5.44 2.79
CA ARG A 95 -7.43 -6.14 2.95
C ARG A 95 -7.60 -7.24 1.93
N THR A 96 -7.36 -6.96 0.66
CA THR A 96 -7.50 -7.95 -0.41
C THR A 96 -6.46 -9.07 -0.30
N SER A 97 -5.23 -8.75 0.11
CA SER A 97 -4.16 -9.77 0.23
C SER A 97 -4.28 -10.63 1.49
N ILE A 98 -4.78 -10.08 2.60
CA ILE A 98 -4.83 -10.79 3.90
C ILE A 98 -6.19 -11.43 4.12
N ASP A 99 -7.29 -10.74 3.81
CA ASP A 99 -8.64 -11.23 4.14
C ASP A 99 -9.05 -12.42 3.26
N GLN A 100 -8.55 -12.51 2.02
CA GLN A 100 -8.77 -13.67 1.13
C GLN A 100 -8.17 -14.97 1.66
N HIS A 101 -7.26 -14.90 2.64
CA HIS A 101 -6.61 -16.06 3.25
C HIS A 101 -7.03 -16.29 4.71
N LYS A 102 -8.07 -15.60 5.22
CA LYS A 102 -8.55 -15.78 6.61
C LYS A 102 -8.85 -17.24 6.97
N ASP A 103 -9.33 -18.03 6.01
CA ASP A 103 -9.65 -19.44 6.22
C ASP A 103 -8.39 -20.31 6.36
N LEU A 104 -7.30 -19.99 5.63
CA LEU A 104 -6.00 -20.64 5.82
C LEU A 104 -5.45 -20.38 7.23
N TYR A 105 -5.56 -19.16 7.75
CA TYR A 105 -5.10 -18.83 9.09
C TYR A 105 -5.93 -19.52 10.19
N ARG A 106 -7.25 -19.64 10.02
CA ARG A 106 -8.10 -20.40 10.94
C ARG A 106 -7.76 -21.90 10.97
N ASN A 107 -7.45 -22.49 9.82
CA ASN A 107 -7.14 -23.92 9.73
C ASN A 107 -5.78 -24.26 10.36
N LEU A 108 -4.81 -23.34 10.29
CA LEU A 108 -3.52 -23.49 10.97
C LEU A 108 -3.63 -23.42 12.51
N GLU A 109 -4.55 -22.60 13.05
CA GLU A 109 -4.84 -22.59 14.49
C GLU A 109 -5.56 -23.88 14.95
N ALA A 110 -6.39 -24.48 14.09
CA ALA A 110 -7.10 -25.73 14.40
C ALA A 110 -6.17 -26.97 14.41
N GLU A 111 -5.13 -27.01 13.57
CA GLU A 111 -4.18 -28.13 13.52
C GLU A 111 -3.10 -28.09 14.61
N HIS A 112 -2.82 -26.94 15.23
CA HIS A 112 -1.75 -26.81 16.24
C HIS A 112 -2.18 -27.00 17.71
N ILE A 113 -3.44 -27.37 17.99
CA ILE A 113 -3.88 -27.76 19.36
C ILE A 113 -3.86 -29.29 19.52
N ARG A 114 -2.73 -29.93 19.21
CA ARG A 114 -2.34 -31.22 19.80
C ARG A 114 -0.83 -31.22 20.02
N LEU A 115 -0.41 -30.60 21.11
CA LEU A 115 0.88 -30.96 21.69
C LEU A 115 0.74 -32.35 22.32
N PRO A 116 1.62 -33.33 22.02
CA PRO A 116 1.63 -34.60 22.72
C PRO A 116 1.92 -34.37 24.21
N ALA A 117 1.31 -35.22 25.04
CA ALA A 117 1.38 -35.19 26.50
C ALA A 117 2.81 -35.29 27.06
#